data_AF-A0A494RIX0-F1
#
_entry.id   AF-A0A494RIX0-F1
#
_cell.length_a   1.000
_cell.length_b   1.000
_cell.length_c   1.000
_cell.angle_alpha   90.00
_cell.angle_beta   90.00
_cell.angle_gamma   90.00
#
_symmetry.space_group_name_H-M   'P 1'
#
loop_
_entity.id
_entity.type
_entity.pdbx_description
1 polymer ?
#
loop_
_entity_poly.entity_id
_entity_poly.type
_entity_poly.pdbx_seq_one_letter_code
_entity_poly.pdbx_strand_id
1 'polypeptide(L)' 'MSTPSASERPALAVLHYGDGDFAVLSAGAVVRCAVSGADIPLSALRYWSVSRQEAYAGPREYLAAAGR' A
#
# COMPACT_ATOMS: atom_id res chain seq x y z
N MET A 1 30.39 18.67 -1.46
CA MET A 1 29.65 17.43 -1.13
C MET A 1 28.25 17.85 -0.74
N SER A 2 27.30 17.65 -1.64
CA SER A 2 25.94 18.21 -1.51
C SER A 2 25.10 17.37 -0.54
N THR A 3 24.79 17.97 0.61
CA THR A 3 23.54 17.86 1.39
C THR A 3 22.56 16.72 1.06
N PRO A 4 22.19 15.83 2.01
CA PRO A 4 20.95 15.07 1.89
C PRO A 4 19.78 16.05 1.99
N SER A 5 18.98 16.13 0.93
CA SER A 5 17.82 17.01 0.81
C SER A 5 16.60 16.35 1.45
N ALA A 6 15.81 17.14 2.17
CA ALA A 6 14.73 16.80 3.09
C ALA A 6 13.46 16.11 2.48
N SER A 7 13.64 15.12 1.60
CA SER A 7 12.55 14.32 1.00
C SER A 7 12.52 12.85 1.45
N GLU A 8 13.20 12.48 2.53
CA GLU A 8 13.25 11.11 3.07
C GLU A 8 11.94 10.58 3.68
N ARG A 9 10.80 11.22 3.41
CA ARG A 9 9.50 10.66 3.78
C ARG A 9 9.07 9.68 2.69
N PRO A 10 8.75 8.43 3.02
CA PRO A 10 8.28 7.47 2.03
C PRO A 10 7.01 8.03 1.39
N ALA A 11 7.07 8.31 0.09
CA ALA A 11 5.93 8.80 -0.66
C ALA A 11 4.85 7.70 -0.72
N LEU A 12 3.59 8.10 -0.56
CA LEU A 12 2.46 7.20 -0.73
C LEU A 12 2.28 6.88 -2.21
N ALA A 13 2.47 5.62 -2.56
CA ALA A 13 2.16 5.11 -3.88
C ALA A 13 0.65 4.99 -4.04
N VAL A 14 0.15 5.30 -5.23
CA VAL A 14 -1.22 4.99 -5.61
C VAL A 14 -1.15 3.78 -6.52
N LEU A 15 -1.79 2.70 -6.12
CA LEU A 15 -1.84 1.46 -6.88
C LEU A 15 -3.27 1.20 -7.35
N HIS A 16 -3.38 0.62 -8.53
CA HIS A 16 -4.59 -0.06 -9.00
C HIS A 16 -4.40 -1.56 -8.84
N TYR A 17 -5.20 -2.17 -7.98
CA TYR A 17 -5.09 -3.58 -7.63
C TYR A 17 -5.85 -4.43 -8.63
N GLY A 18 -5.18 -5.41 -9.24
CA GLY A 18 -5.74 -6.40 -10.14
C GLY A 18 -5.77 -7.80 -9.51
N ASP A 19 -6.28 -8.75 -10.29
CA ASP A 19 -6.45 -10.17 -9.89
C ASP A 19 -5.11 -10.93 -9.92
N GLY A 20 -4.19 -10.54 -9.04
CA GLY A 20 -2.85 -11.16 -8.90
C GLY A 20 -1.67 -10.23 -9.16
N ASP A 21 -1.90 -9.03 -9.69
CA ASP A 21 -0.90 -7.99 -9.90
C ASP A 21 -1.46 -6.60 -9.53
N PHE A 22 -0.61 -5.59 -9.40
CA PHE A 22 -1.04 -4.20 -9.20
C PHE A 22 -0.29 -3.25 -10.13
N ALA A 23 -1.02 -2.29 -10.71
CA ALA A 23 -0.43 -1.23 -11.52
C ALA A 23 -0.13 0.00 -10.65
N VAL A 24 1.09 0.53 -10.73
CA VAL A 24 1.46 1.77 -10.05
C VAL A 24 0.91 2.96 -10.84
N LEU A 25 -0.12 3.62 -10.30
CA LEU A 25 -0.67 4.86 -10.85
C LEU A 25 0.15 6.09 -10.43
N SER A 26 0.70 6.08 -9.21
CA SER A 26 1.54 7.17 -8.70
C SER A 26 2.75 6.61 -7.98
N ALA A 27 3.92 7.14 -8.33
CA ALA A 27 5.20 6.70 -7.79
C ALA A 27 5.28 6.96 -6.28
N GLY A 28 5.52 5.90 -5.52
CA GLY A 28 5.75 5.97 -4.09
C GLY A 28 6.44 4.71 -3.58
N ALA A 29 6.82 4.72 -2.30
CA ALA A 29 7.52 3.62 -1.66
C ALA A 29 6.58 2.72 -0.84
N VAL A 30 5.48 3.30 -0.34
CA VAL A 30 4.55 2.64 0.58
C VAL A 30 3.11 2.90 0.17
N VAL A 31 2.19 2.00 0.48
CA VAL A 31 0.74 2.20 0.39
C VAL A 31 0.14 2.23 1.79
N ARG A 32 -1.04 2.82 1.94
CA ARG A 32 -1.70 2.91 3.25
C ARG A 32 -2.71 1.79 3.41
N CYS A 33 -2.68 1.12 4.56
CA CYS A 33 -3.68 0.11 4.89
C CYS A 33 -5.07 0.76 5.05
N ALA A 34 -6.09 0.20 4.40
CA ALA A 34 -7.46 0.71 4.54
C ALA A 34 -8.11 0.42 5.91
N VAL A 35 -7.59 -0.56 6.65
CA VAL A 35 -8.15 -0.98 7.95
C VAL A 35 -7.41 -0.33 9.11
N SER A 36 -6.09 -0.55 9.18
CA SER A 36 -5.25 -0.06 10.28
C SER A 36 -4.61 1.31 9.99
N GLY A 37 -4.62 1.78 8.74
CA GLY A 37 -3.99 3.04 8.36
C GLY A 37 -2.45 3.01 8.36
N ALA A 38 -1.83 1.84 8.59
CA ALA A 38 -0.39 1.65 8.59
C ALA A 38 0.21 1.82 7.19
N ASP A 39 1.44 2.32 7.11
CA ASP A 39 2.24 2.29 5.89
C ASP A 39 2.74 0.86 5.60
N ILE A 40 2.55 0.43 4.36
CA ILE A 40 2.91 -0.90 3.87
C ILE A 40 3.87 -0.69 2.70
N PRO A 41 5.14 -1.06 2.82
CA PRO A 41 6.06 -0.96 1.69
C PRO A 41 5.56 -1.85 0.54
N LEU A 42 5.70 -1.35 -0.69
CA LEU A 42 5.25 -2.08 -1.89
C LEU A 42 5.83 -3.51 -1.96
N SER A 43 7.08 -3.68 -1.50
CA SER A 43 7.73 -4.99 -1.47
C SER A 43 7.16 -5.95 -0.40
N ALA A 44 6.47 -5.44 0.62
CA ALA A 44 5.80 -6.25 1.65
C ALA A 44 4.28 -6.40 1.41
N LEU A 45 3.73 -5.66 0.45
CA LEU A 45 2.33 -5.72 0.08
C LEU A 45 2.00 -7.11 -0.49
N ARG A 46 1.31 -7.91 0.32
CA ARG A 46 0.89 -9.29 -0.02
C ARG A 46 -0.62 -9.48 -0.03
N TYR A 47 -1.36 -8.59 0.63
CA TYR A 47 -2.80 -8.70 0.81
C TYR A 47 -3.48 -7.42 0.31
N TRP A 48 -4.36 -7.56 -0.67
CA TRP A 48 -5.16 -6.46 -1.23
C TRP A 48 -6.51 -6.97 -1.72
N SER A 49 -7.46 -6.05 -1.91
CA SER A 49 -8.81 -6.36 -2.42
C SER A 49 -9.04 -5.64 -3.74
N VAL A 50 -9.18 -6.41 -4.82
CA VAL A 50 -9.46 -5.89 -6.18
C VAL A 50 -10.80 -5.17 -6.23
N SER A 51 -11.85 -5.76 -5.65
CA SER A 51 -13.19 -5.18 -5.67
C SER A 51 -13.29 -3.83 -4.93
N ARG A 52 -12.38 -3.57 -4.00
CA ARG A 52 -12.39 -2.36 -3.16
C ARG A 52 -11.23 -1.41 -3.43
N GLN A 53 -10.24 -1.85 -4.19
CA GLN A 53 -9.01 -1.11 -4.43
C GLN A 53 -8.28 -0.71 -3.13
N GLU A 54 -8.20 -1.65 -2.19
CA GLU A 54 -7.65 -1.43 -0.85
C GLU A 54 -6.45 -2.35 -0.57
N ALA A 55 -5.38 -1.81 0.01
CA ALA A 55 -4.26 -2.58 0.55
C ALA A 55 -4.45 -2.90 2.03
N TYR A 56 -3.90 -4.04 2.45
CA TYR A 56 -3.93 -4.50 3.83
C TYR A 56 -2.53 -4.90 4.32
N ALA A 57 -2.20 -4.47 5.54
CA ALA A 57 -0.87 -4.70 6.12
C ALA A 57 -0.62 -6.17 6.44
N GLY A 58 -1.69 -6.95 6.61
CA GLY A 58 -1.60 -8.37 6.88
C GLY A 58 -2.92 -9.10 6.70
N PRO A 59 -2.92 -10.42 6.95
CA PRO A 59 -4.10 -11.25 6.81
C PRO A 59 -5.19 -10.86 7.80
N ARG A 60 -4.83 -10.37 8.99
CA ARG A 60 -5.81 -9.96 10.02
C ARG A 60 -6.65 -8.78 9.55
N GLU A 61 -6.03 -7.78 8.95
CA GLU A 61 -6.70 -6.63 8.33
C GLU A 61 -7.52 -7.05 7.10
N TYR A 62 -6.98 -7.89 6.23
CA TYR A 62 -7.72 -8.41 5.08
C TYR A 62 -9.01 -9.12 5.51
N LEU A 63 -8.93 -9.99 6.53
CA LEU A 63 -10.09 -10.70 7.08
C LEU A 63 -11.08 -9.75 7.77
N ALA A 64 -10.60 -8.77 8.52
CA ALA A 64 -11.44 -7.73 9.12
C ALA A 64 -12.18 -6.90 8.05
N ALA A 65 -11.56 -6.74 6.88
CA ALA A 65 -12.22 -6.16 5.73
C ALA A 65 -13.15 -7.15 5.02
N ALA A 66 -12.87 -8.45 4.97
CA ALA A 66 -13.75 -9.41 4.29
C ALA A 66 -15.13 -9.57 4.97
N GLY A 67 -15.24 -9.26 6.26
CA GLY A 67 -16.47 -9.40 7.03
C GLY A 67 -17.39 -8.17 7.10
N ARG A 68 -17.10 -7.11 6.36
CA ARG A 68 -17.89 -5.86 6.27
C ARG A 68 -18.59 -5.78 4.92
#